data_AF-A0A2S0K0U3-F1
#
_entry.id   AF-A0A2S0K0U3-F1
#
_cell.length_a   1.000
_cell.length_b   1.000
_cell.length_c   1.000
_cell.angle_alpha   90.00
_cell.angle_beta   90.00
_cell.angle_gamma   90.00
#
_symmetry.space_group_name_H-M   'P 1'
#
loop_
_entity.id
_entity.type
_entity.pdbx_description
1 polymer ?
#
loop_
_entity_poly.entity_id
_entity_poly.type
_entity_poly.pdbx_seq_one_letter_code
_entity_poly.pdbx_strand_id
1 'polypeptide(L)' 'MILKMLNFIIGILIIFIGSIFINITVYNETMKTMTYKGFGFFMMIVGILYLKNFAKMGKQ' A
#
# COMPACT_ATOMS: atom_id res chain seq x y z
N MET A 1 21.63 1.48 9.14
CA MET A 1 21.48 0.94 7.76
C MET A 1 20.38 -0.12 7.70
N ILE A 2 20.43 -1.16 8.54
CA ILE A 2 19.41 -2.23 8.62
C ILE A 2 18.00 -1.69 8.88
N LEU A 3 17.80 -0.83 9.89
CA LEU A 3 16.48 -0.25 10.20
C LEU A 3 15.90 0.55 9.02
N LYS A 4 16.76 1.23 8.25
CA LYS A 4 16.33 2.00 7.08
C LYS A 4 15.85 1.07 5.95
N MET A 5 16.56 -0.02 5.73
CA MET A 5 16.21 -1.04 4.74
C MET A 5 14.92 -1.77 5.13
N LEU A 6 14.72 -2.03 6.42
CA LEU A 6 13.54 -2.69 6.96
C LEU A 6 12.27 -1.83 6.79
N ASN A 7 12.35 -0.53 7.09
CA ASN A 7 11.23 0.40 6.83
C ASN A 7 10.89 0.51 5.34
N PHE A 8 11.91 0.52 4.47
CA PHE A 8 11.68 0.53 3.01
C PHE A 8 10.93 -0.74 2.55
N ILE A 9 11.34 -1.91 3.05
CA ILE A 9 10.66 -3.18 2.77
C ILE A 9 9.21 -3.16 3.28
N ILE A 10 8.97 -2.65 4.49
CA ILE A 10 7.61 -2.50 5.04
C ILE A 10 6.73 -1.63 4.13
N GLY A 11 7.26 -0.51 3.66
CA GLY A 11 6.52 0.37 2.74
C GLY A 11 6.16 -0.32 1.41
N ILE A 12 7.09 -1.11 0.86
CA ILE A 12 6.81 -1.91 -0.35
C ILE A 12 5.75 -2.98 -0.07
N LEU A 13 5.81 -3.66 1.07
CA LEU A 13 4.83 -4.68 1.44
C LEU A 13 3.41 -4.09 1.55
N ILE A 14 3.27 -2.89 2.11
CA ILE A 14 1.97 -2.19 2.19
C ILE A 14 1.41 -1.93 0.78
N ILE A 15 2.24 -1.46 -0.15
CA ILE A 15 1.83 -1.22 -1.54
C ILE A 15 1.45 -2.54 -2.21
N PHE A 16 2.24 -3.60 -1.98
CA PHE A 16 1.99 -4.92 -2.55
C PHE A 16 0.65 -5.50 -2.10
N ILE A 17 0.33 -5.38 -0.81
CA ILE A 17 -0.99 -5.79 -0.27
C ILE A 17 -2.11 -4.96 -0.92
N GLY A 18 -1.94 -3.64 -1.03
CA GLY A 18 -2.90 -2.76 -1.73
C GLY A 18 -3.18 -3.20 -3.17
N SER A 19 -2.15 -3.59 -3.92
CA SER A 19 -2.28 -4.13 -5.29
C SER A 19 -3.10 -5.41 -5.34
N ILE A 20 -2.93 -6.33 -4.38
CA ILE A 20 -3.72 -7.56 -4.30
C ILE A 20 -5.20 -7.20 -4.13
N PHE A 21 -5.52 -6.29 -3.21
CA PHE A 21 -6.90 -5.86 -2.95
C PHE A 21 -7.58 -5.21 -4.16
N ILE A 22 -6.85 -4.43 -4.97
CA ILE A 22 -7.39 -3.86 -6.22
C ILE A 22 -7.72 -4.95 -7.25
N ASN A 23 -6.96 -6.05 -7.24
CA ASN A 23 -7.14 -7.16 -8.17
C ASN A 23 -8.30 -8.09 -7.77
N ILE A 24 -8.75 -8.03 -6.50
CA ILE A 24 -9.92 -8.79 -6.05
C ILE A 24 -11.16 -8.33 -6.82
N THR A 25 -11.82 -9.31 -7.43
CA THR A 25 -13.11 -9.13 -8.10
C THR A 25 -14.07 -10.18 -7.57
N VAL A 26 -15.15 -9.74 -6.91
CA VAL A 26 -16.18 -10.62 -6.40
C VAL A 26 -17.33 -10.64 -7.40
N TYR A 27 -17.47 -11.76 -8.12
CA TYR A 27 -18.50 -11.91 -9.13
C TYR A 27 -19.90 -11.71 -8.55
N ASN A 28 -20.75 -11.01 -9.30
CA ASN A 28 -22.13 -10.69 -8.94
C ASN A 28 -22.32 -9.83 -7.68
N GLU A 29 -21.23 -9.31 -7.10
CA GLU A 29 -21.27 -8.43 -5.93
C GLU A 29 -20.47 -7.14 -6.18
N THR A 30 -21.06 -6.25 -6.97
CA THR A 30 -20.44 -4.98 -7.38
C THR A 30 -20.05 -4.10 -6.19
N MET A 31 -20.89 -4.02 -5.16
CA MET A 31 -20.61 -3.22 -3.96
C MET A 31 -19.39 -3.76 -3.19
N LYS A 32 -19.30 -5.09 -3.00
CA LYS A 32 -18.12 -5.69 -2.34
C LYS A 32 -16.86 -5.47 -3.17
N THR A 33 -16.94 -5.67 -4.49
CA THR A 33 -15.82 -5.43 -5.41
C THR A 33 -15.33 -3.97 -5.32
N MET A 34 -16.25 -3.00 -5.28
CA MET A 34 -15.91 -1.59 -5.14
C MET A 34 -15.25 -1.28 -3.79
N THR A 35 -15.74 -1.89 -2.70
CA THR A 35 -15.13 -1.76 -1.37
C THR A 35 -13.71 -2.32 -1.33
N TYR A 36 -13.46 -3.52 -1.87
CA TYR A 36 -12.12 -4.10 -1.94
C TYR A 36 -11.16 -3.25 -2.78
N LYS A 37 -11.63 -2.75 -3.94
CA LYS A 37 -10.83 -1.86 -4.79
C LYS A 37 -10.54 -0.52 -4.10
N GLY A 38 -11.52 0.08 -3.44
CA GLY A 38 -11.36 1.31 -2.68
C GLY A 38 -10.37 1.14 -1.52
N PHE A 39 -10.47 0.04 -0.80
CA PHE A 39 -9.55 -0.30 0.29
C PHE A 39 -8.13 -0.55 -0.23
N GLY A 40 -7.98 -1.27 -1.34
CA GLY A 40 -6.68 -1.48 -1.98
C GLY A 40 -6.04 -0.17 -2.45
N PHE A 41 -6.83 0.73 -3.04
CA PHE A 41 -6.36 2.06 -3.44
C PHE A 41 -5.90 2.90 -2.24
N PHE A 42 -6.67 2.88 -1.14
CA PHE A 42 -6.29 3.54 0.10
C PHE A 42 -4.96 3.01 0.65
N MET A 43 -4.77 1.68 0.69
CA MET A 43 -3.51 1.07 1.12
C MET A 43 -2.33 1.50 0.24
N MET A 44 -2.50 1.59 -1.08
CA MET A 44 -1.45 2.07 -1.97
C MET A 44 -1.04 3.51 -1.66
N ILE A 45 -2.01 4.41 -1.42
CA ILE A 45 -1.73 5.80 -1.03
C ILE A 45 -0.95 5.84 0.29
N VAL A 46 -1.39 5.08 1.30
CA VAL A 46 -0.72 5.02 2.61
C VAL A 46 0.72 4.50 2.46
N GLY A 47 0.94 3.44 1.69
CA GLY A 47 2.27 2.89 1.42
C GLY A 47 3.20 3.89 0.73
N ILE A 48 2.68 4.63 -0.26
CA ILE A 48 3.44 5.68 -0.95
C ILE A 48 3.77 6.84 0.00
N LEU A 49 2.81 7.30 0.81
CA LEU A 49 3.03 8.36 1.79
C LEU A 49 4.06 7.95 2.86
N TYR A 50 3.99 6.71 3.32
CA TYR A 50 4.95 6.13 4.25
C TYR A 50 6.37 6.13 3.66
N LEU A 51 6.55 5.62 2.44
CA LEU A 51 7.83 5.65 1.74
C LEU A 51 8.34 7.08 1.49
N LYS A 52 7.44 8.00 1.12
CA LYS A 52 7.79 9.42 0.87
C LYS A 52 8.26 10.11 2.15
N ASN A 53 7.59 9.88 3.28
CA ASN A 53 8.00 10.43 4.58
C ASN A 53 9.32 9.84 5.05
N PHE A 54 9.52 8.53 4.86
CA PHE A 54 10.77 7.86 5.16
C PHE A 54 11.94 8.39 4.31
N ALA A 55 11.72 8.59 3.00
CA ALA A 55 12.71 9.18 2.10
C ALA A 55 13.07 10.63 2.49
N LYS A 56 12.13 11.41 3.04
CA LYS A 56 12.39 12.75 3.58
C LYS A 56 13.22 12.71 4.87
N MET A 57 13.01 11.73 5.74
CA MET A 57 13.82 11.54 6.96
C MET A 57 15.27 11.12 6.66
N GLY A 58 15.54 10.54 5.48
CA GLY A 58 16.89 10.20 5.04
C GLY A 58 17.71 11.38 4.50
N LYS A 59 17.12 12.57 4.35
CA LYS A 59 17.78 13.82 3.89
C LYS A 59 18.26 14.73 5.03
N GLN A 60 18.07 14.33 6.29
CA GLN A 60 18.81 14.89 7.44
C GLN A 60 20.10 14.10 7.64
#